data_AF-A0A256YXG9-F1
#
_entry.id   AF-A0A256YXG9-F1
#
_cell.length_a   1.000
_cell.length_b   1.000
_cell.length_c   1.000
_cell.angle_alpha   90.00
_cell.angle_beta   90.00
_cell.angle_gamma   90.00
#
_symmetry.space_group_name_H-M   'P 1'
#
loop_
_entity.id
_entity.type
_entity.pdbx_description
1 polymer ?
#
loop_
_entity_poly.entity_id
_entity_poly.type
_entity_poly.pdbx_seq_one_letter_code
_entity_poly.pdbx_strand_id
1 'polypeptide(L)'
;MINSPMFFMGLFITVTSIVLYSIVHRLPFNPFLGFRIGYSYLSRDLWVKLNKVAALVFMSVGLVTTVLSVIIADEVIVLEVFLGLIIVSLVVLINYSSKAAELELMKIPEHREVGKVEVLTPFYPSIAHIVITLVPYVLGITFIALNAHSLPDSVAIHFTSSGAPDRFMPKTQALILMTFTPTFVIGLTLFFYYLGVKKPEIYYRPWLRGKLRIFVTFIYTFLSLTSPLASIAMVDTVWFNIYGEHLTLLTHLMMALIIVIIAQIIYFIAYITKHYLKYKSQTRII
;
A
#
# COMPACT_ATOMS: atom_id res chain seq x y z
N MET A 1 -22.08 -12.94 11.56
CA MET A 1 -21.64 -12.61 10.19
C MET A 1 -21.58 -11.10 9.92
N ILE A 2 -22.58 -10.28 10.28
CA ILE A 2 -22.52 -8.80 10.08
C ILE A 2 -21.43 -8.10 10.94
N ASN A 3 -20.98 -8.73 12.03
CA ASN A 3 -19.93 -8.18 12.91
C ASN A 3 -18.48 -8.50 12.45
N SER A 4 -18.27 -8.94 11.21
CA SER A 4 -16.92 -9.23 10.72
C SER A 4 -16.13 -7.93 10.45
N PRO A 5 -14.85 -7.82 10.85
CA PRO A 5 -14.01 -6.68 10.50
C PRO A 5 -13.95 -6.42 8.99
N MET A 6 -13.97 -7.49 8.17
CA MET A 6 -13.95 -7.38 6.71
C MET A 6 -15.25 -6.79 6.15
N PHE A 7 -16.39 -7.06 6.79
CA PHE A 7 -17.67 -6.45 6.43
C PHE A 7 -17.60 -4.93 6.57
N PHE A 8 -17.14 -4.45 7.73
CA PHE A 8 -16.98 -3.02 8.00
C PHE A 8 -15.93 -2.37 7.10
N MET A 9 -14.83 -3.06 6.80
CA MET A 9 -13.82 -2.58 5.86
C MET A 9 -14.41 -2.40 4.45
N GLY A 10 -15.13 -3.40 3.94
CA GLY A 10 -15.80 -3.32 2.63
C GLY A 10 -16.81 -2.18 2.56
N LEU A 11 -17.61 -2.00 3.63
CA LEU A 11 -18.58 -0.90 3.71
C LEU A 11 -17.88 0.46 3.73
N PHE A 12 -16.83 0.60 4.53
CA PHE A 12 -16.03 1.82 4.61
C PHE A 12 -15.44 2.20 3.25
N ILE A 13 -14.85 1.24 2.53
CA ILE A 13 -14.29 1.47 1.19
C ILE A 13 -15.39 1.86 0.20
N THR A 14 -16.56 1.22 0.26
CA THR A 14 -17.71 1.56 -0.58
C THR A 14 -18.16 3.00 -0.35
N VAL A 15 -18.41 3.37 0.91
CA VAL A 15 -18.89 4.70 1.28
C VAL A 15 -17.88 5.77 0.92
N THR A 16 -16.60 5.59 1.27
CA THR A 16 -15.55 6.55 0.93
C THR A 16 -15.37 6.72 -0.58
N SER A 17 -15.56 5.65 -1.35
CA SER A 17 -15.53 5.69 -2.82
C SER A 17 -16.72 6.45 -3.41
N ILE A 18 -17.94 6.25 -2.88
CA ILE A 18 -19.12 7.03 -3.26
C ILE A 18 -18.91 8.52 -2.98
N VAL A 19 -18.37 8.84 -1.80
CA VAL A 19 -18.05 10.22 -1.42
C VAL A 19 -17.02 10.81 -2.40
N LEU A 20 -15.91 10.12 -2.66
CA LEU A 20 -14.88 10.58 -3.60
C LEU A 20 -15.44 10.82 -5.00
N TYR A 21 -16.21 9.87 -5.54
CA TYR A 21 -16.85 9.99 -6.85
C TYR A 21 -17.71 11.26 -6.94
N SER A 22 -18.46 11.55 -5.88
CA SER A 22 -19.38 12.67 -5.79
C SER A 22 -18.66 14.01 -5.69
N ILE A 23 -17.59 14.11 -4.89
CA ILE A 23 -16.96 15.40 -4.58
C ILE A 23 -15.77 15.75 -5.47
N VAL A 24 -15.18 14.80 -6.21
CA VAL A 24 -13.87 15.03 -6.86
C VAL A 24 -13.85 16.16 -7.89
N HIS A 25 -14.98 16.43 -8.55
CA HIS A 25 -15.11 17.57 -9.47
C HIS A 25 -14.86 18.93 -8.79
N ARG A 26 -15.11 19.02 -7.47
CA ARG A 26 -14.90 20.23 -6.64
C ARG A 26 -13.51 20.31 -6.00
N LEU A 27 -12.82 19.18 -5.88
CA LEU A 27 -11.52 19.11 -5.19
C LEU A 27 -10.37 19.46 -6.14
N PRO A 28 -9.51 20.46 -5.89
CA PRO A 28 -8.32 20.72 -6.72
C PRO A 28 -7.35 19.52 -6.65
N PHE A 29 -6.25 19.57 -7.42
CA PHE A 29 -5.17 18.57 -7.26
C PHE A 29 -4.80 18.46 -5.78
N ASN A 30 -4.89 17.25 -5.24
CA ASN A 30 -4.72 17.03 -3.82
C ASN A 30 -3.62 15.97 -3.57
N PRO A 31 -2.63 16.25 -2.71
CA PRO A 31 -1.60 15.26 -2.34
C PRO A 31 -2.10 14.16 -1.40
N PHE A 32 -3.25 14.35 -0.74
CA PHE A 32 -3.76 13.47 0.32
C PHE A 32 -5.02 12.70 -0.08
N LEU A 33 -5.91 13.31 -0.86
CA LEU A 33 -7.19 12.72 -1.26
C LEU A 33 -7.16 12.21 -2.70
N GLY A 34 -7.73 11.03 -2.92
CA GLY A 34 -7.95 10.45 -4.24
C GLY A 34 -6.89 9.45 -4.71
N PHE A 35 -6.99 9.06 -5.97
CA PHE A 35 -6.05 8.21 -6.69
C PHE A 35 -4.86 9.04 -7.18
N ARG A 36 -3.74 8.89 -6.47
CA ARG A 36 -2.59 9.81 -6.54
C ARG A 36 -1.42 9.14 -7.24
N ILE A 37 -1.50 9.05 -8.55
CA ILE A 37 -0.37 8.66 -9.40
C ILE A 37 -0.01 9.79 -10.34
N GLY A 38 1.23 9.85 -10.81
CA GLY A 38 1.74 11.03 -11.49
C GLY A 38 0.96 11.41 -12.76
N TYR A 39 0.46 10.42 -13.49
CA TYR A 39 -0.46 10.62 -14.62
C TYR A 39 -1.68 11.48 -14.28
N SER A 40 -2.21 11.38 -13.05
CA SER A 40 -3.38 12.15 -12.62
C SER A 40 -3.13 13.65 -12.49
N TYR A 41 -1.88 14.09 -12.46
CA TYR A 41 -1.53 15.50 -12.27
C TYR A 41 -1.19 16.24 -13.57
N LEU A 42 -1.46 15.64 -14.74
CA LEU A 42 -1.21 16.28 -16.03
C LEU A 42 -2.23 17.38 -16.35
N SER A 43 -3.52 17.13 -16.12
CA SER A 43 -4.59 18.10 -16.36
C SER A 43 -5.71 17.97 -15.34
N ARG A 44 -6.50 19.04 -15.21
CA ARG A 44 -7.64 19.05 -14.29
C ARG A 44 -8.68 17.99 -14.67
N ASP A 45 -8.96 17.88 -15.96
CA ASP A 45 -9.94 16.94 -16.49
C ASP A 45 -9.48 15.49 -16.29
N LEU A 46 -8.19 15.22 -16.52
CA LEU A 46 -7.63 13.90 -16.29
C LEU A 46 -7.66 13.53 -14.80
N TRP A 47 -7.35 14.45 -13.89
CA TRP A 47 -7.50 14.21 -12.45
C TRP A 47 -8.92 13.80 -12.08
N VAL A 48 -9.93 14.55 -12.53
CA VAL A 48 -11.34 14.26 -12.23
C VAL A 48 -11.73 12.91 -12.83
N LYS A 49 -11.37 12.64 -14.07
CA LYS A 49 -11.65 11.39 -14.77
C LYS A 49 -11.04 10.19 -14.04
N LEU A 50 -9.74 10.22 -13.76
CA LEU A 50 -9.04 9.10 -13.13
C LEU A 50 -9.52 8.84 -11.71
N ASN A 51 -9.82 9.89 -10.94
CA ASN A 51 -10.38 9.71 -9.60
C ASN A 51 -11.81 9.14 -9.62
N LYS A 52 -12.65 9.53 -10.59
CA LYS A 52 -13.96 8.92 -10.76
C LYS A 52 -13.85 7.43 -11.10
N VAL A 53 -12.95 7.07 -12.02
CA VAL A 53 -12.71 5.67 -12.39
C VAL A 53 -12.17 4.88 -11.20
N ALA A 54 -11.17 5.42 -10.48
CA ALA A 54 -10.65 4.78 -9.28
C ALA A 54 -11.72 4.61 -8.20
N ALA A 55 -12.57 5.62 -7.99
CA ALA A 55 -13.69 5.52 -7.06
C ALA A 55 -14.67 4.41 -7.46
N LEU A 56 -15.01 4.25 -8.74
CA LEU A 56 -15.87 3.16 -9.20
C LEU A 56 -15.22 1.77 -8.98
N VAL A 57 -13.92 1.66 -9.26
CA VAL A 57 -13.17 0.41 -9.04
C VAL A 57 -13.14 0.06 -7.55
N PHE A 58 -12.75 0.99 -6.67
CA PHE A 58 -12.72 0.73 -5.24
C PHE A 58 -14.10 0.56 -4.62
N MET A 59 -15.14 1.23 -5.14
CA MET A 59 -16.54 0.96 -4.76
C MET A 59 -16.91 -0.50 -5.06
N SER A 60 -16.50 -1.01 -6.23
CA SER A 60 -16.73 -2.41 -6.61
C SER A 60 -15.98 -3.37 -5.69
N VAL A 61 -14.71 -3.09 -5.38
CA VAL A 61 -13.92 -3.88 -4.41
C VAL A 61 -14.59 -3.90 -3.03
N GLY A 62 -15.03 -2.73 -2.55
CA GLY A 62 -15.73 -2.60 -1.27
C GLY A 62 -17.03 -3.43 -1.23
N LEU A 63 -17.88 -3.30 -2.25
CA LEU A 63 -19.14 -4.04 -2.35
C LEU A 63 -18.90 -5.55 -2.40
N VAL A 64 -17.97 -6.01 -3.25
CA VAL A 64 -17.60 -7.43 -3.32
C VAL A 64 -17.11 -7.92 -1.96
N THR A 65 -16.25 -7.17 -1.28
CA THR A 65 -15.73 -7.54 0.05
C THR A 65 -16.85 -7.62 1.09
N THR A 66 -17.78 -6.67 1.10
CA THR A 66 -18.95 -6.67 2.00
C THR A 66 -19.83 -7.89 1.76
N VAL A 67 -20.14 -8.20 0.50
CA VAL A 67 -20.98 -9.36 0.14
C VAL A 67 -20.27 -10.67 0.50
N LEU A 68 -18.99 -10.82 0.17
CA LEU A 68 -18.21 -12.01 0.52
C LEU A 68 -18.11 -12.20 2.03
N SER A 69 -18.00 -11.13 2.82
CA SER A 69 -17.98 -11.20 4.29
C SER A 69 -19.27 -11.73 4.91
N VAL A 70 -20.40 -11.69 4.17
CA VAL A 70 -21.68 -12.25 4.62
C VAL A 70 -21.84 -13.70 4.18
N ILE A 71 -21.32 -14.05 3.00
CA ILE A 71 -21.50 -15.39 2.40
C ILE A 71 -20.44 -16.38 2.90
N ILE A 72 -19.20 -15.92 3.04
CA ILE A 72 -18.04 -16.74 3.43
C ILE A 72 -17.81 -16.55 4.92
N ALA A 73 -17.96 -17.62 5.69
CA ALA A 73 -17.71 -17.61 7.13
C ALA A 73 -16.21 -17.50 7.47
N ASP A 74 -15.34 -17.96 6.57
CA ASP A 74 -13.88 -17.92 6.74
C ASP A 74 -13.33 -16.53 6.41
N GLU A 75 -12.99 -15.77 7.46
CA GLU A 75 -12.47 -14.40 7.32
C GLU A 75 -11.10 -14.34 6.63
N VAL A 76 -10.29 -15.40 6.67
CA VAL A 76 -8.97 -15.42 6.02
C VAL A 76 -9.15 -15.41 4.51
N ILE A 77 -10.04 -16.26 4.01
CA ILE A 77 -10.36 -16.32 2.58
C ILE A 77 -10.85 -14.95 2.09
N VAL A 78 -11.73 -14.29 2.86
CA VAL A 78 -12.24 -12.96 2.50
C VAL A 78 -11.13 -11.91 2.48
N LEU A 79 -10.22 -11.93 3.47
CA LEU A 79 -9.06 -11.05 3.52
C LEU A 79 -8.13 -11.25 2.33
N GLU A 80 -7.83 -12.49 1.96
CA GLU A 80 -6.95 -12.81 0.83
C GLU A 80 -7.53 -12.37 -0.50
N VAL A 81 -8.82 -12.65 -0.73
CA VAL A 81 -9.54 -12.18 -1.92
C VAL A 81 -9.52 -10.65 -1.98
N PHE A 82 -9.79 -9.98 -0.84
CA PHE A 82 -9.71 -8.53 -0.75
C PHE A 82 -8.32 -7.99 -1.14
N LEU A 83 -7.25 -8.55 -0.57
CA LEU A 83 -5.87 -8.15 -0.87
C LEU A 83 -5.52 -8.39 -2.34
N GLY A 84 -5.94 -9.53 -2.91
CA GLY A 84 -5.80 -9.82 -4.34
C GLY A 84 -6.53 -8.81 -5.23
N LEU A 85 -7.78 -8.45 -4.87
CA LEU A 85 -8.55 -7.43 -5.57
C LEU A 85 -7.89 -6.04 -5.53
N ILE A 86 -7.21 -5.69 -4.43
CA ILE A 86 -6.44 -4.45 -4.33
C ILE A 86 -5.29 -4.45 -5.35
N ILE A 87 -4.52 -5.53 -5.47
CA ILE A 87 -3.42 -5.63 -6.45
C ILE A 87 -3.97 -5.50 -7.87
N VAL A 88 -5.00 -6.28 -8.21
CA VAL A 88 -5.62 -6.25 -9.54
C VAL A 88 -6.12 -4.84 -9.86
N SER A 89 -6.78 -4.18 -8.90
CA SER A 89 -7.27 -2.81 -9.04
C SER A 89 -6.12 -1.82 -9.29
N LEU A 90 -5.00 -1.93 -8.57
CA LEU A 90 -3.83 -1.08 -8.79
C LEU A 90 -3.26 -1.26 -10.20
N VAL A 91 -3.09 -2.50 -10.65
CA VAL A 91 -2.57 -2.80 -12.00
C VAL A 91 -3.50 -2.24 -13.08
N VAL A 92 -4.82 -2.48 -12.95
CA VAL A 92 -5.82 -1.98 -13.88
C VAL A 92 -5.81 -0.44 -13.92
N LEU A 93 -5.82 0.22 -12.77
CA LEU A 93 -5.87 1.68 -12.70
C LEU A 93 -4.59 2.34 -13.23
N ILE A 94 -3.41 1.79 -12.95
CA ILE A 94 -2.13 2.30 -13.47
C ILE A 94 -2.10 2.18 -15.00
N ASN A 95 -2.48 1.04 -15.55
CA ASN A 95 -2.50 0.84 -17.00
C ASN A 95 -3.55 1.73 -17.69
N TYR A 96 -4.74 1.84 -17.11
CA TYR A 96 -5.77 2.76 -17.60
C TYR A 96 -5.28 4.21 -17.59
N SER A 97 -4.60 4.61 -16.52
CA SER A 97 -4.12 5.98 -16.35
C SER A 97 -2.98 6.34 -17.28
N SER A 98 -2.07 5.39 -17.58
CA SER A 98 -1.03 5.57 -18.61
C SER A 98 -1.66 5.88 -19.96
N LYS A 99 -2.61 5.06 -20.41
CA LYS A 99 -3.31 5.27 -21.69
C LYS A 99 -4.11 6.56 -21.71
N ALA A 100 -4.78 6.89 -20.61
CA ALA A 100 -5.55 8.13 -20.51
C ALA A 100 -4.64 9.37 -20.53
N ALA A 101 -3.44 9.27 -19.97
CA ALA A 101 -2.43 10.33 -20.03
C ALA A 101 -1.88 10.52 -21.45
N GLU A 102 -1.57 9.44 -22.16
CA GLU A 102 -1.11 9.50 -23.56
C GLU A 102 -2.13 10.23 -24.44
N LEU A 103 -3.42 9.86 -24.35
CA LEU A 103 -4.51 10.51 -25.08
C LEU A 103 -4.68 11.99 -24.71
N GLU A 104 -4.43 12.35 -23.46
CA GLU A 104 -4.50 13.74 -23.02
C GLU A 104 -3.35 14.57 -23.60
N LEU A 105 -2.14 14.00 -23.67
CA LEU A 105 -0.97 14.65 -24.25
C LEU A 105 -1.12 14.87 -25.77
N MET A 106 -1.80 13.96 -26.48
CA MET A 106 -2.09 14.11 -27.92
C MET A 106 -2.98 15.32 -28.25
N LYS A 107 -3.67 15.91 -27.26
CA LYS A 107 -4.50 17.12 -27.47
C LYS A 107 -3.67 18.41 -27.47
N ILE A 108 -2.40 18.36 -27.06
CA ILE A 108 -1.55 19.54 -26.99
C ILE A 108 -1.09 19.90 -28.42
N PRO A 109 -1.37 21.12 -28.91
CA PRO A 109 -0.96 21.52 -30.26
C PRO A 109 0.56 21.46 -30.43
N GLU A 110 1.02 20.96 -31.58
CA GLU A 110 2.43 20.73 -31.92
C GLU A 110 3.31 22.01 -31.84
N HIS A 111 2.69 23.18 -31.97
CA HIS A 111 3.36 24.49 -32.01
C HIS A 111 3.36 25.21 -30.65
N ARG A 112 2.83 24.61 -29.58
CA ARG A 112 3.01 25.19 -28.24
C ARG A 112 4.47 24.97 -27.87
N GLU A 113 5.21 26.04 -27.56
CA GLU A 113 6.51 25.91 -26.90
C GLU A 113 6.31 25.10 -25.62
N VAL A 114 6.65 23.81 -25.70
CA VAL A 114 6.68 22.94 -24.54
C VAL A 114 7.89 23.44 -23.76
N GLY A 115 7.63 24.25 -22.73
CA GLY A 115 8.69 24.72 -21.82
C GLY A 115 9.52 23.53 -21.33
N LYS A 116 10.75 23.80 -20.84
CA LYS A 116 11.76 22.77 -20.48
C LYS A 116 11.15 21.44 -20.02
N VAL A 117 11.26 20.42 -20.88
CA VAL A 117 10.80 19.06 -20.61
C VAL A 117 11.70 18.43 -19.55
N GLU A 118 11.13 18.09 -18.38
CA GLU A 118 11.85 17.37 -17.33
C GLU A 118 11.91 15.88 -17.70
N VAL A 119 13.08 15.40 -18.09
CA VAL A 119 13.29 13.97 -18.38
C VAL A 119 13.33 13.21 -17.06
N LEU A 120 12.32 12.37 -16.83
CA LEU A 120 12.29 11.48 -15.68
C LEU A 120 13.20 10.28 -15.94
N THR A 121 14.18 10.10 -15.06
CA THR A 121 15.08 8.93 -15.10
C THR A 121 14.52 7.80 -14.25
N PRO A 122 14.82 6.53 -14.58
CA PRO A 122 14.46 5.39 -13.75
C PRO A 122 14.93 5.52 -12.29
N PHE A 123 14.06 5.16 -11.36
CA PHE A 123 14.36 5.12 -9.93
C PHE A 123 14.70 3.70 -9.51
N TYR A 124 16.00 3.39 -9.45
CA TYR A 124 16.46 2.10 -8.92
C TYR A 124 16.43 2.10 -7.39
N PRO A 125 15.88 1.06 -6.74
CA PRO A 125 16.04 0.88 -5.31
C PRO A 125 17.53 0.68 -4.97
N SER A 126 17.98 1.21 -3.84
CA SER A 126 19.34 0.92 -3.38
C SER A 126 19.47 -0.54 -2.93
N ILE A 127 20.70 -1.06 -2.89
CA ILE A 127 20.97 -2.41 -2.40
C ILE A 127 20.41 -2.61 -0.99
N ALA A 128 20.50 -1.59 -0.12
CA ALA A 128 19.92 -1.65 1.22
C ALA A 128 18.39 -1.87 1.20
N HIS A 129 17.65 -1.19 0.31
CA HIS A 129 16.21 -1.43 0.17
C HIS A 129 15.91 -2.87 -0.26
N ILE A 130 16.69 -3.40 -1.21
CA ILE A 130 16.54 -4.78 -1.68
C ILE A 130 16.82 -5.76 -0.53
N VAL A 131 17.92 -5.58 0.20
CA VAL A 131 18.32 -6.43 1.32
C VAL A 131 17.29 -6.40 2.46
N ILE A 132 16.86 -5.21 2.90
CA ILE A 132 15.84 -5.04 3.95
C ILE A 132 14.49 -5.65 3.52
N THR A 133 14.19 -5.63 2.22
CA THR A 133 12.97 -6.24 1.70
C THR A 133 13.07 -7.77 1.65
N LEU A 134 14.14 -8.33 1.06
CA LEU A 134 14.24 -9.76 0.75
C LEU A 134 14.75 -10.61 1.92
N VAL A 135 15.76 -10.15 2.67
CA VAL A 135 16.40 -10.98 3.70
C VAL A 135 15.44 -11.34 4.84
N PRO A 136 14.71 -10.39 5.46
CA PRO A 136 13.75 -10.73 6.51
C PRO A 136 12.65 -11.65 6.02
N TYR A 137 12.16 -11.45 4.78
CA TYR A 137 11.15 -12.31 4.18
C TYR A 137 11.66 -13.75 4.02
N VAL A 138 12.84 -13.95 3.42
CA VAL A 138 13.41 -15.28 3.21
C VAL A 138 13.65 -15.98 4.56
N LEU A 139 14.21 -15.26 5.54
CA LEU A 139 14.42 -15.80 6.88
C LEU A 139 13.11 -16.17 7.56
N GLY A 140 12.09 -15.29 7.50
CA GLY A 140 10.79 -15.51 8.11
C GLY A 140 10.06 -16.71 7.50
N ILE A 141 9.98 -16.79 6.17
CA ILE A 141 9.33 -17.91 5.48
C ILE A 141 10.08 -19.21 5.71
N THR A 142 11.42 -19.18 5.70
CA THR A 142 12.24 -20.37 6.02
C THR A 142 11.97 -20.83 7.46
N PHE A 143 11.93 -19.90 8.42
CA PHE A 143 11.63 -20.22 9.82
C PHE A 143 10.24 -20.85 9.97
N ILE A 144 9.22 -20.28 9.32
CA ILE A 144 7.86 -20.85 9.33
C ILE A 144 7.87 -22.26 8.73
N ALA A 145 8.51 -22.46 7.57
CA ALA A 145 8.55 -23.74 6.89
C ALA A 145 9.24 -24.83 7.74
N LEU A 146 10.35 -24.50 8.39
CA LEU A 146 11.09 -25.42 9.26
C LEU A 146 10.32 -25.79 10.53
N ASN A 147 9.44 -24.91 11.02
CA ASN A 147 8.70 -25.11 12.27
C ASN A 147 7.22 -25.48 12.06
N ALA A 148 6.76 -25.58 10.81
CA ALA A 148 5.35 -25.84 10.50
C ALA A 148 4.84 -27.15 11.10
N HIS A 149 5.68 -28.19 11.16
CA HIS A 149 5.32 -29.48 11.74
C HIS A 149 5.10 -29.40 13.26
N SER A 150 5.83 -28.53 13.95
CA SER A 150 5.78 -28.36 15.41
C SER A 150 4.58 -27.57 15.91
N LEU A 151 3.83 -26.89 15.02
CA LEU A 151 2.66 -26.12 15.41
C LEU A 151 1.49 -27.03 15.85
N PRO A 152 0.73 -26.64 16.88
CA PRO A 152 -0.49 -27.33 17.29
C PRO A 152 -1.61 -27.19 16.24
N ASP A 153 -2.66 -28.02 16.35
CA ASP A 153 -3.82 -27.96 15.45
C ASP A 153 -4.61 -26.65 15.56
N SER A 154 -4.56 -25.99 16.71
CA SER A 154 -5.14 -24.67 16.97
C SER A 154 -4.03 -23.67 17.28
N VAL A 155 -3.86 -22.69 16.41
CA VAL A 155 -2.76 -21.72 16.43
C VAL A 155 -3.30 -20.35 16.85
N ALA A 156 -2.69 -19.74 17.86
CA ALA A 156 -2.91 -18.35 18.23
C ALA A 156 -2.38 -17.43 17.12
N ILE A 157 -3.22 -16.51 16.63
CA ILE A 157 -2.89 -15.59 15.51
C ILE A 157 -3.07 -14.11 15.87
N HIS A 158 -3.64 -13.82 17.03
CA HIS A 158 -3.77 -12.46 17.56
C HIS A 158 -3.53 -12.48 19.07
N PHE A 159 -2.99 -11.37 19.57
CA PHE A 159 -2.59 -11.19 20.95
C PHE A 159 -3.09 -9.85 21.46
N THR A 160 -3.52 -9.81 22.70
CA THR A 160 -3.87 -8.57 23.39
C THR A 160 -2.63 -7.71 23.63
N SER A 161 -2.82 -6.47 24.08
CA SER A 161 -1.71 -5.60 24.50
C SER A 161 -0.89 -6.15 25.67
N SER A 162 -1.44 -7.11 26.43
CA SER A 162 -0.72 -7.82 27.49
C SER A 162 0.04 -9.07 26.98
N GLY A 163 -0.01 -9.36 25.67
CA GLY A 163 0.59 -10.55 25.07
C GLY A 163 -0.20 -11.84 25.28
N ALA A 164 -1.47 -11.76 25.73
CA ALA A 164 -2.31 -12.94 25.89
C ALA A 164 -2.99 -13.29 24.55
N PRO A 165 -3.04 -14.57 24.14
CA PRO A 165 -3.72 -14.94 22.91
C PRO A 165 -5.24 -14.81 23.08
N ASP A 166 -5.89 -14.13 22.15
CA ASP A 166 -7.35 -13.88 22.16
C ASP A 166 -8.05 -14.33 20.87
N ARG A 167 -7.29 -14.73 19.85
CA ARG A 167 -7.82 -15.31 18.60
C ARG A 167 -7.01 -16.52 18.17
N PHE A 168 -7.73 -17.59 17.85
CA PHE A 168 -7.17 -18.86 17.41
C PHE A 168 -7.70 -19.25 16.04
N MET A 169 -6.97 -20.13 15.36
CA MET A 169 -7.27 -20.58 14.02
C MET A 169 -6.73 -21.99 13.76
N PRO A 170 -7.40 -22.83 12.94
CA PRO A 170 -6.85 -24.09 12.48
C PRO A 170 -5.46 -23.92 11.86
N LYS A 171 -4.55 -24.84 12.17
CA LYS A 171 -3.15 -24.85 11.70
C LYS A 171 -2.98 -24.52 10.21
N THR A 172 -3.78 -25.14 9.36
CA THR A 172 -3.71 -24.93 7.90
C THR A 172 -4.01 -23.48 7.53
N GLN A 173 -5.08 -22.90 8.07
CA GLN A 173 -5.43 -21.50 7.81
C GLN A 173 -4.39 -20.54 8.38
N ALA A 174 -3.85 -20.84 9.58
CA ALA A 174 -2.80 -20.04 10.18
C ALA A 174 -1.52 -20.04 9.33
N LEU A 175 -1.09 -21.19 8.82
CA LEU A 175 0.07 -21.30 7.92
C LEU A 175 -0.14 -20.55 6.61
N ILE A 176 -1.35 -20.61 6.03
CA ILE A 176 -1.68 -19.82 4.84
C ILE A 176 -1.56 -18.32 5.17
N LEU A 177 -2.18 -17.84 6.25
CA LEU A 177 -2.10 -16.44 6.66
C LEU A 177 -0.65 -15.98 6.91
N MET A 178 0.14 -16.80 7.60
CA MET A 178 1.54 -16.53 7.95
C MET A 178 2.47 -16.49 6.73
N THR A 179 2.12 -17.16 5.64
CA THR A 179 2.91 -17.17 4.40
C THR A 179 2.40 -16.17 3.37
N PHE A 180 1.09 -16.07 3.20
CA PHE A 180 0.44 -15.15 2.27
C PHE A 180 0.70 -13.69 2.66
N THR A 181 0.58 -13.33 3.94
CA THR A 181 0.70 -11.92 4.37
C THR A 181 2.09 -11.33 4.08
N PRO A 182 3.21 -11.96 4.50
CA PRO A 182 4.53 -11.47 4.12
C PRO A 182 4.77 -11.49 2.61
N THR A 183 4.25 -12.51 1.89
CA THR A 183 4.36 -12.63 0.44
C THR A 183 3.61 -11.50 -0.30
N PHE A 184 2.45 -11.10 0.21
CA PHE A 184 1.71 -9.95 -0.30
C PHE A 184 2.50 -8.65 -0.09
N VAL A 185 3.06 -8.44 1.11
CA VAL A 185 3.83 -7.24 1.46
C VAL A 185 5.08 -7.09 0.58
N ILE A 186 5.84 -8.17 0.40
CA ILE A 186 7.01 -8.16 -0.49
C ILE A 186 6.61 -7.99 -1.96
N GLY A 187 5.55 -8.67 -2.40
CA GLY A 187 5.05 -8.56 -3.78
C GLY A 187 4.65 -7.12 -4.12
N LEU A 188 3.93 -6.45 -3.20
CA LEU A 188 3.58 -5.05 -3.35
C LEU A 188 4.83 -4.15 -3.38
N THR A 189 5.80 -4.40 -2.51
CA THR A 189 7.05 -3.63 -2.45
C THR A 189 7.85 -3.75 -3.75
N LEU A 190 8.05 -4.98 -4.24
CA LEU A 190 8.75 -5.24 -5.50
C LEU A 190 7.99 -4.67 -6.70
N PHE A 191 6.65 -4.66 -6.66
CA PHE A 191 5.84 -4.01 -7.68
C PHE A 191 6.12 -2.50 -7.75
N PHE A 192 6.24 -1.81 -6.61
CA PHE A 192 6.62 -0.39 -6.62
C PHE A 192 8.07 -0.16 -7.07
N TYR A 193 9.01 -1.07 -6.78
CA TYR A 193 10.37 -1.00 -7.37
C TYR A 193 10.32 -1.12 -8.89
N TYR A 194 9.60 -2.11 -9.39
CA TYR A 194 9.39 -2.31 -10.81
C TYR A 194 8.81 -1.05 -11.46
N LEU A 195 7.79 -0.44 -10.84
CA LEU A 195 7.18 0.79 -11.37
C LEU A 195 8.16 1.96 -11.40
N GLY A 196 9.06 2.12 -10.43
CA GLY A 196 10.05 3.22 -10.48
C GLY A 196 11.09 3.03 -11.57
N VAL A 197 11.40 1.79 -11.93
CA VAL A 197 12.33 1.49 -13.02
C VAL A 197 11.65 1.59 -14.39
N LYS A 198 10.43 1.05 -14.53
CA LYS A 198 9.76 0.89 -15.84
C LYS A 198 8.73 1.97 -16.16
N LYS A 199 8.14 2.61 -15.15
CA LYS A 199 7.11 3.65 -15.28
C LYS A 199 7.35 4.79 -14.28
N PRO A 200 8.53 5.46 -14.30
CA PRO A 200 8.88 6.48 -13.30
C PRO A 200 7.87 7.65 -13.22
N GLU A 201 7.07 7.86 -14.27
CA GLU A 201 6.02 8.86 -14.35
C GLU A 201 4.95 8.67 -13.28
N ILE A 202 4.74 7.46 -12.76
CA ILE A 202 3.77 7.22 -11.67
C ILE A 202 4.12 8.00 -10.40
N TYR A 203 5.38 8.38 -10.23
CA TYR A 203 5.86 9.16 -9.08
C TYR A 203 5.83 10.66 -9.31
N TYR A 204 5.55 11.15 -10.53
CA TYR A 204 5.54 12.57 -10.83
C TYR A 204 4.59 13.34 -9.91
N ARG A 205 5.03 14.50 -9.40
CA ARG A 205 4.24 15.42 -8.58
C ARG A 205 4.65 16.86 -8.95
N PRO A 206 3.73 17.73 -9.37
CA PRO A 206 4.06 19.11 -9.75
C PRO A 206 4.78 19.91 -8.64
N TRP A 207 4.41 19.69 -7.38
CA TRP A 207 5.00 20.39 -6.23
C TRP A 207 6.34 19.81 -5.75
N LEU A 208 6.82 18.72 -6.35
CA LEU A 208 8.11 18.07 -6.00
C LEU A 208 9.10 18.06 -7.16
N ARG A 209 8.97 18.97 -8.13
CA ARG A 209 9.95 19.13 -9.21
C ARG A 209 11.38 19.29 -8.65
N GLY A 210 12.33 18.56 -9.23
CA GLY A 210 13.71 18.47 -8.71
C GLY A 210 13.89 17.73 -7.38
N LYS A 211 12.81 17.21 -6.77
CA LYS A 211 12.81 16.52 -5.46
C LYS A 211 12.13 15.15 -5.49
N LEU A 212 11.80 14.66 -6.68
CA LEU A 212 11.13 13.35 -6.86
C LEU A 212 11.96 12.20 -6.29
N ARG A 213 13.29 12.24 -6.40
CA ARG A 213 14.14 11.18 -5.84
C ARG A 213 13.96 11.02 -4.32
N ILE A 214 13.83 12.12 -3.57
CA ILE A 214 13.58 12.08 -2.12
C ILE A 214 12.23 11.42 -1.82
N PHE A 215 11.20 11.76 -2.61
CA PHE A 215 9.87 11.19 -2.50
C PHE A 215 9.84 9.69 -2.79
N VAL A 216 10.52 9.25 -3.85
CA VAL A 216 10.59 7.84 -4.22
C VAL A 216 11.39 7.05 -3.19
N THR A 217 12.53 7.57 -2.74
CA THR A 217 13.31 6.95 -1.66
C THR A 217 12.46 6.80 -0.41
N PHE A 218 11.66 7.81 -0.02
CA PHE A 218 10.75 7.68 1.11
C PHE A 218 9.77 6.51 0.95
N ILE A 219 9.11 6.41 -0.21
CA ILE A 219 8.17 5.31 -0.50
C ILE A 219 8.89 3.96 -0.41
N TYR A 220 10.08 3.86 -0.99
CA TYR A 220 10.88 2.64 -0.97
C TYR A 220 11.31 2.25 0.44
N THR A 221 11.74 3.21 1.26
CA THR A 221 12.10 2.95 2.65
C THR A 221 10.88 2.51 3.45
N PHE A 222 9.76 3.22 3.33
CA PHE A 222 8.51 2.86 4.01
C PHE A 222 8.06 1.44 3.67
N LEU A 223 8.01 1.10 2.37
CA LEU A 223 7.63 -0.24 1.92
C LEU A 223 8.66 -1.31 2.28
N SER A 224 9.96 -1.00 2.25
CA SER A 224 10.99 -1.94 2.69
C SER A 224 10.81 -2.33 4.15
N LEU A 225 10.49 -1.36 5.02
CA LEU A 225 10.38 -1.56 6.46
C LEU A 225 9.15 -2.38 6.88
N THR A 226 8.13 -2.49 6.03
CA THR A 226 6.98 -3.37 6.33
C THR A 226 7.33 -4.85 6.17
N SER A 227 8.35 -5.21 5.37
CA SER A 227 8.84 -6.58 5.23
C SER A 227 9.41 -7.19 6.52
N PRO A 228 10.41 -6.58 7.20
CA PRO A 228 10.89 -7.08 8.48
C PRO A 228 9.79 -7.02 9.55
N LEU A 229 8.92 -6.01 9.53
CA LEU A 229 7.81 -5.93 10.48
C LEU A 229 6.87 -7.15 10.36
N ALA A 230 6.43 -7.47 9.14
CA ALA A 230 5.59 -8.63 8.89
C ALA A 230 6.31 -9.94 9.22
N SER A 231 7.58 -10.07 8.83
CA SER A 231 8.36 -11.29 9.05
C SER A 231 8.61 -11.55 10.54
N ILE A 232 8.98 -10.53 11.30
CA ILE A 232 9.19 -10.63 12.76
C ILE A 232 7.88 -11.02 13.46
N ALA A 233 6.76 -10.38 13.10
CA ALA A 233 5.46 -10.71 13.68
C ALA A 233 5.07 -12.18 13.44
N MET A 234 5.29 -12.71 12.23
CA MET A 234 4.98 -14.11 11.94
C MET A 234 5.93 -15.08 12.67
N VAL A 235 7.23 -14.76 12.73
CA VAL A 235 8.23 -15.57 13.47
C VAL A 235 7.88 -15.64 14.96
N ASP A 236 7.58 -14.49 15.57
CA ASP A 236 7.19 -14.42 16.98
C ASP A 236 5.87 -15.17 17.24
N THR A 237 4.91 -15.10 16.31
CA THR A 237 3.67 -15.87 16.40
C THR A 237 3.93 -17.38 16.37
N VAL A 238 4.77 -17.86 15.45
CA VAL A 238 5.16 -19.29 15.41
C VAL A 238 5.89 -19.69 16.69
N TRP A 239 6.81 -18.85 17.16
CA TRP A 239 7.56 -19.08 18.39
C TRP A 239 6.62 -19.22 19.60
N PHE A 240 5.70 -18.28 19.78
CA PHE A 240 4.72 -18.32 20.86
C PHE A 240 3.90 -19.61 20.84
N ASN A 241 3.47 -20.07 19.67
CA ASN A 241 2.66 -21.28 19.55
C ASN A 241 3.42 -22.57 19.86
N ILE A 242 4.76 -22.55 19.79
CA ILE A 242 5.60 -23.71 20.11
C ILE A 242 6.02 -23.69 21.59
N TYR A 243 6.38 -22.52 22.11
CA TYR A 243 7.04 -22.39 23.42
C TYR A 243 6.16 -21.76 24.50
N GLY A 244 5.01 -21.17 24.13
CA GLY A 244 4.08 -20.54 25.07
C GLY A 244 4.50 -19.16 25.57
N GLU A 245 5.54 -18.56 25.01
CA GLU A 245 6.06 -17.24 25.38
C GLU A 245 6.49 -16.43 24.15
N HIS A 246 6.49 -15.10 24.25
CA HIS A 246 6.98 -14.21 23.20
C HIS A 246 8.50 -14.03 23.27
N LEU A 247 9.15 -13.88 22.12
CA LEU A 247 10.57 -13.50 22.09
C LEU A 247 10.70 -12.02 22.41
N THR A 248 11.09 -11.71 23.65
CA THR A 248 11.21 -10.33 24.14
C THR A 248 12.03 -9.44 23.19
N LEU A 249 13.14 -9.95 22.64
CA LEU A 249 13.95 -9.21 21.67
C LEU A 249 13.16 -8.85 20.40
N LEU A 250 12.38 -9.79 19.84
CA LEU A 250 11.58 -9.57 18.65
C LEU A 250 10.46 -8.55 18.91
N THR A 251 9.83 -8.61 20.08
CA THR A 251 8.82 -7.62 20.48
C THR A 251 9.42 -6.21 20.52
N HIS A 252 10.60 -6.02 21.12
CA HIS A 252 11.26 -4.71 21.17
C HIS A 252 11.67 -4.22 19.77
N LEU A 253 12.19 -5.11 18.91
CA LEU A 253 12.51 -4.78 17.52
C LEU A 253 11.28 -4.37 16.73
N MET A 254 10.16 -5.09 16.89
CA MET A 254 8.88 -4.77 16.26
C MET A 254 8.41 -3.37 16.69
N MET A 255 8.45 -3.07 18.00
CA MET A 255 8.08 -1.75 18.52
C MET A 255 8.98 -0.64 17.98
N ALA A 256 10.29 -0.87 17.92
CA ALA A 256 11.24 0.08 17.34
C ALA A 256 10.94 0.34 15.84
N LEU A 257 10.66 -0.72 15.06
CA LEU A 257 10.27 -0.59 13.66
C LEU A 257 8.97 0.19 13.49
N ILE A 258 7.96 -0.08 14.32
CA ILE A 258 6.69 0.67 14.31
C ILE A 258 6.95 2.15 14.57
N ILE A 259 7.77 2.50 15.57
CA ILE A 259 8.12 3.89 15.88
C ILE A 259 8.82 4.55 14.69
N VAL A 260 9.77 3.87 14.04
CA VAL A 260 10.47 4.38 12.84
C VAL A 260 9.49 4.60 11.68
N ILE A 261 8.57 3.66 11.44
CA ILE A 261 7.56 3.78 10.40
C ILE A 261 6.62 4.97 10.68
N ILE A 262 6.17 5.14 11.92
CA ILE A 262 5.33 6.28 12.33
C ILE A 262 6.09 7.60 12.14
N ALA A 263 7.34 7.68 12.59
CA ALA A 263 8.18 8.86 12.43
C ALA A 263 8.38 9.21 10.94
N GLN A 264 8.56 8.19 10.09
CA GLN A 264 8.60 8.36 8.63
C GLN A 264 7.30 8.92 8.08
N ILE A 265 6.14 8.36 8.46
CA ILE A 265 4.83 8.86 8.02
C ILE A 265 4.67 10.34 8.41
N ILE A 266 4.97 10.71 9.66
CA ILE A 266 4.87 12.08 10.15
C ILE A 266 5.78 13.01 9.34
N TYR A 267 7.05 12.63 9.17
CA TYR A 267 8.02 13.38 8.38
C TYR A 267 7.52 13.60 6.95
N PHE A 268 6.98 12.56 6.32
CA PHE A 268 6.48 12.63 4.96
C PHE A 268 5.26 13.52 4.80
N ILE A 269 4.29 13.41 5.72
CA ILE A 269 3.13 14.31 5.74
C ILE A 269 3.60 15.76 5.86
N ALA A 270 4.53 16.05 6.77
CA ALA A 270 5.10 17.39 6.94
C ALA A 270 5.83 17.86 5.67
N TYR A 271 6.65 16.99 5.07
CA TYR A 271 7.41 17.27 3.85
C TYR A 271 6.50 17.59 2.66
N ILE A 272 5.50 16.74 2.41
CA ILE A 272 4.53 16.93 1.33
C ILE A 272 3.70 18.19 1.57
N THR A 273 3.22 18.41 2.79
CA THR A 273 2.44 19.61 3.14
C THR A 273 3.24 20.88 2.88
N LYS A 274 4.48 20.95 3.37
CA LYS A 274 5.37 22.10 3.16
C LYS A 274 5.55 22.42 1.67
N HIS A 275 5.82 21.41 0.85
CA HIS A 275 6.05 21.60 -0.57
C HIS A 275 4.78 21.93 -1.35
N TYR A 276 3.67 21.31 -1.01
CA TYR A 276 2.38 21.57 -1.63
C TYR A 276 1.85 22.97 -1.30
N LEU A 277 1.97 23.44 -0.05
CA LEU A 277 1.56 24.79 0.33
C LEU A 277 2.37 25.86 -0.40
N LYS A 278 3.70 25.65 -0.53
CA LYS A 278 4.56 26.55 -1.32
C LYS A 278 4.18 26.57 -2.80
N TYR A 279 3.89 25.41 -3.39
CA TYR A 279 3.42 25.34 -4.78
C TYR A 279 2.09 26.09 -4.96
N LYS A 280 1.12 25.85 -4.06
CA LYS A 280 -0.20 26.46 -4.11
C LYS A 280 -0.16 27.98 -3.97
N SER A 281 0.76 28.54 -3.17
CA SER A 281 0.91 29.99 -3.05
C SER A 281 1.48 30.63 -4.32
N GLN A 282 2.36 29.92 -5.03
CA GLN A 282 2.97 30.41 -6.28
C GLN A 282 2.01 30.34 -7.47
N THR A 283 1.14 29.33 -7.53
CA THR A 283 0.17 29.16 -8.64
C THR A 283 -1.13 29.94 -8.46
N ARG A 284 -1.34 30.62 -7.33
CA ARG A 284 -2.51 31.49 -7.08
C ARG A 284 -2.35 32.93 -7.59
N ILE A 285 -1.18 33.27 -8.14
CA ILE A 285 -0.83 34.61 -8.63
C ILE A 285 -1.12 34.75 -10.15
N ILE A 286 -1.87 33.82 -10.74
CA ILE A 286 -2.32 33.87 -12.15
C ILE A 286 -3.85 33.76 -12.18
#